data_AF-A0A382YQU6-F1
#
_entry.id   AF-A0A382YQU6-F1
#
_cell.length_a   1.000
_cell.length_b   1.000
_cell.length_c   1.000
_cell.angle_alpha   90.00
_cell.angle_beta   90.00
_cell.angle_gamma   90.00
#
_symmetry.space_group_name_H-M   'P 1'
#
loop_
_entity.id
_entity.type
_entity.pdbx_description
1 polymer ?
#
loop_
_entity_poly.entity_id
_entity_poly.type
_entity_poly.pdbx_seq_one_letter_code
_entity_poly.pdbx_strand_id
1 'polypeptide(L)'
;PINLPHGPAGGVWIADYYREIIEDYSAIPRYLQQQYGLIAGEDHGRLWRLAHDKMPKVSSKNMAALTVVELAREVGRPHFWRRQTARRLLIDRNHVNDGALAILTKIAVGSKEAAGAINSLYTLDGLNLLSVVVVETALTHHEPSVRRHALRLAERRFGENKTLLRAALRLVEDKSSIVRLQVALSLGESTDARATTGLARLAMRHSNDEWLNDAILSSLANRTGEMLTILLEKPTHASRVRDLIGRLCTTIAARRNAKEFS
;
A
#
# COMPACT_ATOMS: atom_id res chain seq x y z
N PRO A 1 23.46 16.14 4.77
CA PRO A 1 23.04 14.73 4.72
C PRO A 1 22.10 14.48 3.55
N ILE A 2 22.44 13.48 2.72
CA ILE A 2 21.65 13.12 1.53
C ILE A 2 20.72 11.94 1.78
N ASN A 3 20.94 11.17 2.86
CA ASN A 3 20.07 10.06 3.22
C ASN A 3 20.12 9.74 4.72
N LEU A 4 18.99 9.28 5.27
CA LEU A 4 18.80 8.92 6.67
C LEU A 4 18.06 7.57 6.82
N PRO A 5 18.72 6.41 6.61
CA PRO A 5 18.08 5.10 6.78
C PRO A 5 18.26 4.50 8.19
N HIS A 6 17.39 3.56 8.55
CA HIS A 6 17.65 2.63 9.66
C HIS A 6 18.65 1.55 9.26
N GLY A 7 19.62 1.27 10.12
CA GLY A 7 20.68 0.31 9.81
C GLY A 7 20.44 -1.13 10.29
N PRO A 8 21.34 -2.06 9.92
CA PRO A 8 21.22 -3.48 10.25
C PRO A 8 21.32 -3.79 11.75
N ALA A 9 22.13 -3.03 12.47
CA ALA A 9 22.28 -3.09 13.92
C ALA A 9 21.31 -2.14 14.66
N GLY A 10 20.33 -1.55 13.95
CA GLY A 10 19.50 -0.46 14.44
C GLY A 10 20.19 0.91 14.34
N GLY A 11 19.66 1.90 15.06
CA GLY A 11 20.08 3.29 14.97
C GLY A 11 19.65 3.96 13.67
N VAL A 12 20.01 5.25 13.53
CA VAL A 12 19.87 6.02 12.30
C VAL A 12 21.24 6.16 11.68
N TRP A 13 21.38 5.73 10.43
CA TRP A 13 22.57 5.96 9.64
C TRP A 13 22.42 7.26 8.87
N ILE A 14 23.50 8.01 8.74
CA ILE A 14 23.52 9.30 8.05
C ILE A 14 24.55 9.17 6.96
N ALA A 15 24.08 9.20 5.71
CA ALA A 15 24.96 9.33 4.56
C ALA A 15 25.10 10.81 4.22
N ASP A 16 26.34 11.26 4.15
CA ASP A 16 26.70 12.62 3.83
C ASP A 16 27.74 12.64 2.72
N TYR A 17 27.70 13.68 1.90
CA TYR A 17 28.69 13.94 0.87
C TYR A 17 29.05 15.42 0.92
N TYR A 18 30.22 15.75 0.41
CA TYR A 18 30.76 17.10 0.44
C TYR A 18 31.03 17.54 -0.99
N ARG A 19 30.72 18.79 -1.27
CA ARG A 19 31.24 19.53 -2.42
C ARG A 19 31.46 20.95 -1.93
N GLU A 20 32.49 21.61 -2.47
CA GLU A 20 32.76 23.01 -2.21
C GLU A 20 31.53 23.87 -2.54
N ILE A 21 30.79 23.50 -3.58
CA ILE A 21 29.49 24.08 -3.93
C ILE A 21 28.46 22.97 -4.14
N ILE A 22 27.33 23.05 -3.42
CA ILE A 22 26.23 22.07 -3.46
C ILE A 22 25.26 22.34 -4.63
N GLU A 23 25.16 23.59 -5.07
CA GLU A 23 24.25 24.01 -6.13
C GLU A 23 24.52 23.33 -7.46
N ASP A 24 23.47 23.22 -8.27
CA ASP A 24 23.61 22.77 -9.65
C ASP A 24 24.52 23.71 -10.45
N TYR A 25 25.27 23.16 -11.39
CA TYR A 25 26.21 23.91 -12.22
C TYR A 25 25.54 25.10 -12.92
N SER A 26 24.31 24.93 -13.40
CA SER A 26 23.56 25.98 -14.11
C SER A 26 23.16 27.16 -13.24
N ALA A 27 23.09 26.98 -11.92
CA ALA A 27 22.73 28.02 -10.96
C ALA A 27 23.92 28.91 -10.55
N ILE A 28 25.14 28.55 -10.94
CA ILE A 28 26.36 29.27 -10.56
C ILE A 28 26.75 30.23 -11.69
N PRO A 29 26.89 31.55 -11.43
CA PRO A 29 27.40 32.50 -12.42
C PRO A 29 28.75 32.06 -13.02
N ARG A 30 28.91 32.19 -14.35
CA ARG A 30 30.11 31.70 -15.08
C ARG A 30 31.44 32.16 -14.50
N TYR A 31 31.53 33.39 -14.00
CA TYR A 31 32.78 33.89 -13.43
C TYR A 31 33.16 33.17 -12.13
N LEU A 32 32.19 32.75 -11.32
CA LEU A 32 32.44 31.95 -10.11
C LEU A 32 32.78 30.49 -10.46
N GLN A 33 32.20 29.94 -11.52
CA GLN A 33 32.52 28.59 -12.01
C GLN A 33 34.02 28.42 -12.36
N GLN A 34 34.67 29.51 -12.78
CA GLN A 34 36.10 29.52 -13.14
C GLN A 34 37.03 29.70 -11.93
N GLN A 35 36.48 30.15 -10.78
CA GLN A 35 37.24 30.45 -9.56
C GLN A 35 37.21 29.32 -8.55
N TYR A 36 36.13 28.53 -8.52
CA TYR A 36 35.92 27.47 -7.53
C TYR A 36 36.04 26.07 -8.12
N GLY A 37 36.52 25.13 -7.29
CA GLY A 37 36.48 23.70 -7.61
C GLY A 37 35.07 23.17 -7.41
N LEU A 38 34.21 23.27 -8.42
CA LEU A 38 32.78 22.95 -8.29
C LEU A 38 32.47 21.54 -7.73
N ILE A 39 33.39 20.59 -7.91
CA ILE A 39 33.30 19.21 -7.40
C ILE A 39 34.31 18.90 -6.29
N ALA A 40 35.12 19.87 -5.87
CA ALA A 40 36.13 19.67 -4.83
C ALA A 40 35.45 19.17 -3.55
N GLY A 41 35.99 18.10 -2.96
CA GLY A 41 35.42 17.45 -1.78
C GLY A 41 34.47 16.29 -2.06
N GLU A 42 34.20 15.95 -3.32
CA GLU A 42 33.31 14.82 -3.68
C GLU A 42 33.76 13.46 -3.12
N ASP A 43 35.04 13.33 -2.80
CA ASP A 43 35.69 12.18 -2.18
C ASP A 43 35.61 12.17 -0.64
N HIS A 44 35.10 13.22 0.00
CA HIS A 44 35.05 13.37 1.47
C HIS A 44 33.74 12.89 2.11
N GLY A 45 33.00 12.01 1.44
CA GLY A 45 31.75 11.43 1.94
C GLY A 45 31.92 10.74 3.30
N ARG A 46 30.89 10.80 4.16
CA ARG A 46 30.91 10.21 5.51
C ARG A 46 29.66 9.39 5.78
N LEU A 47 29.85 8.27 6.47
CA LEU A 47 28.78 7.47 7.05
C LEU A 47 28.83 7.60 8.57
N TRP A 48 27.80 8.21 9.15
CA TRP A 48 27.63 8.30 10.59
C TRP A 48 26.57 7.30 11.06
N ARG A 49 26.74 6.78 12.27
CA ARG A 49 25.71 6.01 12.96
C ARG A 49 25.30 6.72 14.25
N LEU A 50 24.10 7.27 14.26
CA LEU A 50 23.47 7.80 15.45
C LEU A 50 22.75 6.68 16.20
N ALA A 51 23.19 6.42 17.43
CA ALA A 51 22.60 5.45 18.33
C ALA A 51 22.67 5.98 19.76
N HIS A 52 21.69 5.62 20.58
CA HIS A 52 21.71 5.96 22.01
C HIS A 52 22.73 5.07 22.74
N ASP A 53 23.45 5.60 23.74
CA ASP A 53 24.50 4.84 24.46
C ASP A 53 23.98 3.56 25.12
N LYS A 54 22.73 3.59 25.59
CA LYS A 54 22.03 2.43 26.17
C LYS A 54 21.33 1.53 25.14
N MET A 55 21.54 1.75 23.85
CA MET A 55 20.92 0.92 22.81
C MET A 55 21.44 -0.51 22.89
N PRO A 56 20.56 -1.54 22.93
CA PRO A 56 20.99 -2.92 22.96
C PRO A 56 21.89 -3.25 21.77
N LYS A 57 23.03 -3.91 22.02
CA LYS A 57 23.89 -4.42 20.94
C LYS A 57 23.15 -5.56 20.24
N VAL A 58 22.53 -5.26 19.11
CA VAL A 58 21.88 -6.28 18.28
C VAL A 58 22.94 -6.99 17.44
N SER A 59 22.99 -8.32 17.50
CA SER A 59 23.82 -9.10 16.57
C SER A 59 23.30 -8.90 15.15
N SER A 60 24.09 -8.25 14.29
CA SER A 60 23.78 -8.09 12.88
C SER A 60 24.25 -9.34 12.15
N LYS A 61 23.37 -10.35 12.01
CA LYS A 61 23.65 -11.48 11.13
C LYS A 61 23.88 -10.98 9.71
N ASN A 62 24.82 -11.59 8.98
CA ASN A 62 24.96 -11.35 7.54
C ASN A 62 23.71 -11.90 6.83
N MET A 63 22.76 -11.02 6.51
CA MET A 63 21.49 -11.39 5.88
C MET A 63 21.70 -12.14 4.56
N ALA A 64 22.75 -11.79 3.79
CA ALA A 64 23.05 -12.41 2.52
C ALA A 64 23.51 -13.87 2.64
N ALA A 65 24.00 -14.29 3.82
CA ALA A 65 24.40 -15.66 4.09
C ALA A 65 23.27 -16.52 4.70
N LEU A 66 22.12 -15.93 5.04
CA LEU A 66 21.01 -16.67 5.64
C LEU A 66 20.36 -17.62 4.63
N THR A 67 19.91 -18.76 5.12
CA THR A 67 19.08 -19.71 4.35
C THR A 67 17.70 -19.12 4.05
N VAL A 68 16.98 -19.67 3.06
CA VAL A 68 15.63 -19.20 2.70
C VAL A 68 14.63 -19.32 3.86
N VAL A 69 14.77 -20.35 4.69
CA VAL A 69 13.95 -20.56 5.89
C VAL A 69 14.24 -19.51 6.96
N GLU A 70 15.51 -19.14 7.15
CA GLU A 70 15.88 -18.07 8.08
C GLU A 70 15.42 -16.70 7.58
N LEU A 71 15.58 -16.42 6.28
CA LEU A 71 15.06 -15.20 5.68
C LEU A 71 13.55 -15.09 5.84
N ALA A 72 12.79 -16.18 5.63
CA ALA A 72 11.35 -16.20 5.85
C ALA A 72 10.96 -15.82 7.29
N ARG A 73 11.75 -16.20 8.29
CA ARG A 73 11.54 -15.75 9.69
C ARG A 73 11.84 -14.27 9.88
N GLU A 74 12.85 -13.75 9.18
CA GLU A 74 13.21 -12.33 9.27
C GLU A 74 12.17 -11.40 8.61
N VAL A 75 11.41 -11.88 7.62
CA VAL A 75 10.31 -11.12 6.97
C VAL A 75 9.27 -10.60 7.96
N GLY A 76 9.03 -11.31 9.06
CA GLY A 76 8.06 -10.93 10.10
C GLY A 76 8.64 -10.16 11.29
N ARG A 77 9.94 -9.86 11.35
CA ARG A 77 10.57 -9.25 12.54
C ARG A 77 10.12 -7.80 12.76
N PRO A 78 10.15 -7.23 13.98
CA PRO A 78 9.77 -5.82 14.20
C PRO A 78 10.76 -4.80 13.63
N HIS A 79 12.00 -5.20 13.33
CA HIS A 79 13.01 -4.30 12.77
C HIS A 79 12.82 -4.08 11.27
N PHE A 80 12.60 -2.83 10.85
CA PHE A 80 12.30 -2.47 9.46
C PHE A 80 13.39 -2.95 8.47
N TRP A 81 14.66 -2.65 8.76
CA TRP A 81 15.77 -3.03 7.87
C TRP A 81 15.82 -4.54 7.64
N ARG A 82 15.60 -5.35 8.69
CA ARG A 82 15.59 -6.82 8.59
C ARG A 82 14.44 -7.32 7.74
N ARG A 83 13.21 -6.84 7.99
CA ARG A 83 12.03 -7.23 7.20
C ARG A 83 12.20 -6.93 5.71
N GLN A 84 12.63 -5.71 5.41
CA GLN A 84 12.78 -5.25 4.03
C GLN A 84 13.91 -5.97 3.31
N THR A 85 15.06 -6.13 3.99
CA THR A 85 16.21 -6.85 3.43
C THR A 85 15.88 -8.33 3.22
N ALA A 86 15.16 -8.96 4.15
CA ALA A 86 14.75 -10.36 4.00
C ALA A 86 13.79 -10.55 2.83
N ARG A 87 12.78 -9.69 2.68
CA ARG A 87 11.87 -9.70 1.52
C ARG A 87 12.64 -9.54 0.22
N ARG A 88 13.50 -8.51 0.12
CA ARG A 88 14.32 -8.25 -1.06
C ARG A 88 15.17 -9.47 -1.41
N LEU A 89 15.93 -10.02 -0.46
CA LEU A 89 16.78 -11.18 -0.69
C LEU A 89 16.00 -12.44 -1.12
N LEU A 90 14.80 -12.67 -0.58
CA LEU A 90 13.96 -13.78 -1.03
C LEU A 90 13.50 -13.61 -2.47
N ILE A 91 13.04 -12.40 -2.83
CA ILE A 91 12.59 -12.07 -4.19
C ILE A 91 13.77 -12.12 -5.17
N ASP A 92 14.90 -11.50 -4.84
CA ASP A 92 16.11 -11.47 -5.68
C ASP A 92 16.63 -12.89 -5.97
N ARG A 93 16.59 -13.77 -4.97
CA ARG A 93 16.98 -15.17 -5.13
C ARG A 93 15.96 -15.98 -5.92
N ASN A 94 14.72 -15.51 -6.00
CA ASN A 94 13.57 -16.17 -6.63
C ASN A 94 13.46 -17.66 -6.28
N HIS A 95 13.79 -18.01 -5.04
CA HIS A 95 13.84 -19.39 -4.57
C HIS A 95 13.34 -19.48 -3.13
N VAL A 96 12.31 -20.30 -2.92
CA VAL A 96 11.81 -20.69 -1.61
C VAL A 96 11.49 -22.18 -1.60
N ASN A 97 11.61 -22.82 -0.44
CA ASN A 97 11.15 -24.19 -0.23
C ASN A 97 9.87 -24.22 0.61
N ASP A 98 9.27 -25.39 0.76
CA ASP A 98 8.00 -25.57 1.48
C ASP A 98 8.06 -25.05 2.92
N GLY A 99 9.21 -25.22 3.59
CA GLY A 99 9.44 -24.68 4.93
C GLY A 99 9.38 -23.15 4.99
N ALA A 100 10.01 -22.47 4.04
CA ALA A 100 9.94 -21.01 3.93
C ALA A 100 8.54 -20.53 3.57
N LEU A 101 7.87 -21.19 2.61
CA LEU A 101 6.50 -20.88 2.20
C LEU A 101 5.50 -21.01 3.36
N ALA A 102 5.60 -22.08 4.15
CA ALA A 102 4.76 -22.28 5.33
C ALA A 102 4.96 -21.18 6.38
N ILE A 103 6.21 -20.74 6.61
CA ILE A 103 6.52 -19.64 7.54
C ILE A 103 5.93 -18.32 7.04
N LEU A 104 6.15 -17.97 5.77
CA LEU A 104 5.63 -16.74 5.17
C LEU A 104 4.11 -16.70 5.25
N THR A 105 3.44 -17.80 4.90
CA THR A 105 1.98 -17.94 4.96
C THR A 105 1.46 -17.77 6.38
N LYS A 106 2.10 -18.43 7.36
CA LYS A 106 1.74 -18.30 8.78
C LYS A 106 1.85 -16.86 9.28
N ILE A 107 2.92 -16.16 8.90
CA ILE A 107 3.10 -14.75 9.30
C ILE A 107 2.07 -13.86 8.62
N ALA A 108 1.78 -14.08 7.33
CA ALA A 108 0.84 -13.27 6.55
C ALA A 108 -0.58 -13.25 7.15
N VAL A 109 -1.03 -14.37 7.72
CA VAL A 109 -2.41 -14.52 8.22
C VAL A 109 -2.55 -14.48 9.74
N GLY A 110 -1.46 -14.71 10.49
CA GLY A 110 -1.51 -14.92 11.94
C GLY A 110 -0.63 -14.00 12.79
N SER A 111 0.13 -13.08 12.18
CA SER A 111 0.99 -12.15 12.95
C SER A 111 0.13 -11.11 13.67
N LYS A 112 0.46 -10.84 14.95
CA LYS A 112 -0.19 -9.76 15.71
C LYS A 112 0.23 -8.39 15.19
N GLU A 113 1.46 -8.30 14.66
CA GLU A 113 2.06 -7.09 14.13
C GLU A 113 1.72 -6.89 12.65
N ALA A 114 0.93 -5.85 12.35
CA ALA A 114 0.54 -5.52 10.98
C ALA A 114 1.73 -5.45 10.00
N ALA A 115 2.85 -4.86 10.43
CA ALA A 115 4.02 -4.69 9.56
C ALA A 115 4.67 -6.01 9.12
N GLY A 116 4.61 -7.06 9.96
CA GLY A 116 5.09 -8.39 9.62
C GLY A 116 4.15 -9.09 8.64
N ALA A 117 2.84 -9.10 8.97
CA ALA A 117 1.82 -9.66 8.10
C ALA A 117 1.82 -9.04 6.69
N ILE A 118 1.81 -7.70 6.61
CA ILE A 118 1.84 -6.96 5.34
C ILE A 118 3.11 -7.30 4.54
N ASN A 119 4.28 -7.31 5.19
CA ASN A 119 5.53 -7.61 4.50
C ASN A 119 5.54 -9.05 3.97
N SER A 120 4.99 -10.02 4.71
CA SER A 120 4.83 -11.40 4.24
C SER A 120 3.85 -11.51 3.07
N LEU A 121 2.73 -10.80 3.09
CA LEU A 121 1.78 -10.77 1.97
C LEU A 121 2.46 -10.30 0.68
N TYR A 122 3.20 -9.18 0.74
CA TYR A 122 3.96 -8.69 -0.42
C TYR A 122 5.18 -9.54 -0.78
N THR A 123 5.74 -10.30 0.17
CA THR A 123 6.83 -11.25 -0.13
C THR A 123 6.28 -12.43 -0.94
N LEU A 124 5.14 -12.99 -0.51
CA LEU A 124 4.45 -14.04 -1.26
C LEU A 124 4.01 -13.54 -2.64
N ASP A 125 3.54 -12.30 -2.73
CA ASP A 125 3.13 -11.66 -3.99
C ASP A 125 4.31 -11.53 -4.96
N GLY A 126 5.43 -10.96 -4.49
CA GLY A 126 6.64 -10.78 -5.30
C GLY A 126 7.32 -12.08 -5.72
N LEU A 127 7.05 -13.19 -5.03
CA LEU A 127 7.48 -14.54 -5.41
C LEU A 127 6.47 -15.26 -6.33
N ASN A 128 5.34 -14.63 -6.66
CA ASN A 128 4.22 -15.25 -7.37
C ASN A 128 3.62 -16.49 -6.65
N LEU A 129 3.70 -16.51 -5.31
CA LEU A 129 3.21 -17.61 -4.46
C LEU A 129 2.02 -17.18 -3.56
N LEU A 130 1.49 -15.98 -3.75
CA LEU A 130 0.35 -15.48 -2.98
C LEU A 130 -0.96 -16.15 -3.42
N SER A 131 -1.37 -17.19 -2.69
CA SER A 131 -2.63 -17.90 -2.97
C SER A 131 -3.86 -17.07 -2.64
N VAL A 132 -4.98 -17.40 -3.29
CA VAL A 132 -6.29 -16.79 -3.01
C VAL A 132 -6.70 -16.98 -1.55
N VAL A 133 -6.50 -18.19 -1.01
CA VAL A 133 -6.87 -18.55 0.37
C VAL A 133 -6.15 -17.67 1.39
N VAL A 134 -4.87 -17.37 1.17
CA VAL A 134 -4.09 -16.46 2.03
C VAL A 134 -4.69 -15.06 2.01
N VAL A 135 -5.08 -14.57 0.84
CA VAL A 135 -5.67 -13.22 0.69
C VAL A 135 -7.05 -13.16 1.33
N GLU A 136 -7.90 -14.16 1.11
CA GLU A 136 -9.22 -14.26 1.77
C GLU A 136 -9.10 -14.25 3.29
N THR A 137 -8.12 -14.97 3.84
CA THR A 137 -7.86 -14.98 5.29
C THR A 137 -7.32 -13.62 5.77
N ALA A 138 -6.45 -12.97 4.99
CA ALA A 138 -5.93 -11.65 5.32
C ALA A 138 -7.00 -10.54 5.25
N LEU A 139 -8.04 -10.70 4.43
CA LEU A 139 -9.21 -9.81 4.41
C LEU A 139 -10.01 -9.87 5.72
N THR A 140 -9.87 -10.91 6.53
CA THR A 140 -10.54 -11.03 7.85
C THR A 140 -9.60 -10.78 9.03
N HIS A 141 -8.38 -10.29 8.77
CA HIS A 141 -7.36 -10.07 9.80
C HIS A 141 -7.80 -9.03 10.84
N HIS A 142 -7.37 -9.15 12.10
CA HIS A 142 -7.79 -8.22 13.18
C HIS A 142 -7.27 -6.79 12.95
N GLU A 143 -6.03 -6.65 12.47
CA GLU A 143 -5.44 -5.36 12.08
C GLU A 143 -6.09 -4.75 10.82
N PRO A 144 -6.67 -3.53 10.89
CA PRO A 144 -7.24 -2.84 9.73
C PRO A 144 -6.24 -2.62 8.61
N SER A 145 -4.98 -2.31 8.95
CA SER A 145 -3.92 -2.11 7.96
C SER A 145 -3.67 -3.38 7.13
N VAL A 146 -3.76 -4.57 7.72
CA VAL A 146 -3.58 -5.83 6.98
C VAL A 146 -4.75 -6.05 6.02
N ARG A 147 -6.00 -5.84 6.47
CA ARG A 147 -7.19 -5.93 5.61
C ARG A 147 -7.10 -4.96 4.42
N ARG A 148 -6.64 -3.73 4.66
CA ARG A 148 -6.38 -2.72 3.62
C ARG A 148 -5.39 -3.22 2.57
N HIS A 149 -4.27 -3.79 2.99
CA HIS A 149 -3.27 -4.30 2.03
C HIS A 149 -3.75 -5.58 1.34
N ALA A 150 -4.53 -6.43 2.01
CA ALA A 150 -5.16 -7.59 1.41
C ALA A 150 -6.15 -7.20 0.30
N LEU A 151 -6.93 -6.13 0.49
CA LEU A 151 -7.79 -5.55 -0.56
C LEU A 151 -6.98 -5.16 -1.80
N ARG A 152 -5.89 -4.40 -1.62
CA ARG A 152 -5.00 -3.99 -2.73
C ARG A 152 -4.42 -5.18 -3.50
N LEU A 153 -4.07 -6.25 -2.79
CA LEU A 153 -3.56 -7.48 -3.40
C LEU A 153 -4.67 -8.33 -4.05
N ALA A 154 -5.93 -8.10 -3.70
CA ALA A 154 -7.08 -8.81 -4.24
C ALA A 154 -7.62 -8.18 -5.55
N GLU A 155 -7.47 -6.86 -5.71
CA GLU A 155 -8.00 -6.05 -6.83
C GLU A 155 -7.84 -6.71 -8.19
N ARG A 156 -6.60 -7.01 -8.58
CA ARG A 156 -6.25 -7.61 -9.88
C ARG A 156 -6.89 -8.98 -10.15
N ARG A 157 -7.45 -9.63 -9.12
CA ARG A 157 -8.06 -10.97 -9.20
C ARG A 157 -9.58 -10.96 -9.07
N PHE A 158 -10.23 -9.79 -8.95
CA PHE A 158 -11.69 -9.75 -8.80
C PHE A 158 -12.45 -10.29 -10.03
N GLY A 159 -11.93 -10.06 -11.24
CA GLY A 159 -12.52 -10.60 -12.47
C GLY A 159 -12.42 -12.13 -12.57
N GLU A 160 -11.31 -12.69 -12.11
CA GLU A 160 -11.04 -14.14 -12.18
C GLU A 160 -11.66 -14.91 -11.01
N ASN A 161 -11.79 -14.26 -9.84
CA ASN A 161 -12.21 -14.91 -8.61
C ASN A 161 -13.39 -14.17 -7.95
N LYS A 162 -14.60 -14.65 -8.25
CA LYS A 162 -15.85 -14.15 -7.66
C LYS A 162 -15.95 -14.36 -6.15
N THR A 163 -15.14 -15.24 -5.55
CA THR A 163 -15.10 -15.45 -4.09
C THR A 163 -14.32 -14.33 -3.42
N LEU A 164 -13.19 -13.90 -3.98
CA LEU A 164 -12.44 -12.73 -3.52
C LEU A 164 -13.28 -11.45 -3.57
N LEU A 165 -14.01 -11.21 -4.66
CA LEU A 165 -14.91 -10.06 -4.73
C LEU A 165 -15.99 -10.13 -3.63
N ARG A 166 -16.57 -11.31 -3.39
CA ARG A 166 -17.54 -11.50 -2.29
C ARG A 166 -16.91 -11.24 -0.93
N ALA A 167 -15.65 -11.63 -0.70
CA ALA A 167 -14.93 -11.36 0.53
C ALA A 167 -14.68 -9.84 0.70
N ALA A 168 -14.26 -9.14 -0.35
CA ALA A 168 -14.07 -7.70 -0.35
C ALA A 168 -15.39 -6.93 -0.07
N LEU A 169 -16.50 -7.36 -0.68
CA LEU A 169 -17.82 -6.75 -0.46
C LEU A 169 -18.31 -6.85 0.99
N ARG A 170 -17.86 -7.85 1.77
CA ARG A 170 -18.18 -7.93 3.21
C ARG A 170 -17.54 -6.80 4.01
N LEU A 171 -16.43 -6.23 3.53
CA LEU A 171 -15.71 -5.14 4.19
C LEU A 171 -16.33 -3.76 3.94
N VAL A 172 -17.44 -3.68 3.17
CA VAL A 172 -18.26 -2.46 3.08
C VAL A 172 -18.69 -1.97 4.46
N GLU A 173 -18.93 -2.90 5.40
CA GLU A 173 -19.34 -2.61 6.78
C GLU A 173 -18.16 -2.60 7.76
N ASP A 174 -16.92 -2.50 7.27
CA ASP A 174 -15.75 -2.53 8.14
C ASP A 174 -15.79 -1.36 9.14
N LYS A 175 -15.41 -1.64 10.39
CA LYS A 175 -15.41 -0.63 11.46
C LYS A 175 -14.41 0.50 11.18
N SER A 176 -13.33 0.22 10.46
CA SER A 176 -12.27 1.17 10.18
C SER A 176 -12.53 1.95 8.90
N SER A 177 -12.53 3.28 8.99
CA SER A 177 -12.68 4.19 7.84
C SER A 177 -11.60 3.97 6.78
N ILE A 178 -10.36 3.64 7.18
CA ILE A 178 -9.28 3.38 6.22
C ILE A 178 -9.50 2.12 5.39
N VAL A 179 -10.20 1.12 5.96
CA VAL A 179 -10.56 -0.09 5.22
C VAL A 179 -11.72 0.22 4.29
N ARG A 180 -12.76 0.93 4.76
CA ARG A 180 -13.88 1.35 3.91
C ARG A 180 -13.44 2.20 2.71
N LEU A 181 -12.53 3.14 2.94
CA LEU A 181 -11.91 3.94 1.87
C LEU A 181 -11.22 3.05 0.85
N GLN A 182 -10.43 2.07 1.31
CA GLN A 182 -9.78 1.12 0.41
C GLN A 182 -10.79 0.21 -0.29
N VAL A 183 -11.88 -0.22 0.35
CA VAL A 183 -12.94 -0.99 -0.32
C VAL A 183 -13.52 -0.15 -1.46
N ALA A 184 -13.79 1.13 -1.25
CA ALA A 184 -14.27 2.01 -2.31
C ALA A 184 -13.30 2.03 -3.51
N LEU A 185 -12.00 2.22 -3.24
CA LEU A 185 -10.96 2.19 -4.29
C LEU A 185 -10.90 0.82 -4.98
N SER A 186 -10.85 -0.27 -4.22
CA SER A 186 -10.71 -1.62 -4.75
C SER A 186 -11.91 -2.08 -5.58
N LEU A 187 -13.14 -1.69 -5.22
CA LEU A 187 -14.34 -1.97 -6.02
C LEU A 187 -14.34 -1.21 -7.36
N GLY A 188 -13.50 -0.20 -7.51
CA GLY A 188 -13.21 0.46 -8.79
C GLY A 188 -12.58 -0.49 -9.81
N GLU A 189 -11.75 -1.43 -9.35
CA GLU A 189 -11.02 -2.40 -10.17
C GLU A 189 -11.87 -3.59 -10.64
N SER A 190 -13.17 -3.61 -10.29
CA SER A 190 -14.09 -4.67 -10.70
C SER A 190 -15.19 -4.15 -11.63
N THR A 191 -15.41 -4.87 -12.73
CA THR A 191 -16.50 -4.63 -13.68
C THR A 191 -17.80 -5.35 -13.29
N ASP A 192 -17.80 -6.12 -12.21
CA ASP A 192 -18.99 -6.84 -11.73
C ASP A 192 -20.00 -5.84 -11.15
N ALA A 193 -21.28 -5.96 -11.53
CA ALA A 193 -22.34 -5.04 -11.07
C ALA A 193 -22.47 -4.98 -9.54
N ARG A 194 -22.11 -6.06 -8.83
CA ARG A 194 -22.10 -6.09 -7.36
C ARG A 194 -21.14 -5.07 -6.75
N ALA A 195 -20.10 -4.67 -7.48
CA ALA A 195 -19.17 -3.63 -7.05
C ALA A 195 -19.86 -2.25 -6.99
N THR A 196 -20.65 -1.88 -8.00
CA THR A 196 -21.44 -0.64 -8.00
C THR A 196 -22.44 -0.64 -6.85
N THR A 197 -23.15 -1.75 -6.63
CA THR A 197 -24.04 -1.91 -5.47
C THR A 197 -23.31 -1.76 -4.14
N GLY A 198 -22.09 -2.31 -4.04
CA GLY A 198 -21.22 -2.17 -2.87
C GLY A 198 -20.81 -0.72 -2.59
N LEU A 199 -20.44 0.04 -3.64
CA LEU A 199 -20.13 1.46 -3.57
C LEU A 199 -21.34 2.28 -3.11
N ALA A 200 -22.53 2.01 -3.66
CA ALA A 200 -23.77 2.65 -3.24
C ALA A 200 -24.06 2.40 -1.75
N ARG A 201 -23.85 1.16 -1.29
CA ARG A 201 -24.01 0.80 0.12
C ARG A 201 -23.02 1.51 1.03
N LEU A 202 -21.75 1.65 0.62
CA LEU A 202 -20.75 2.46 1.33
C LEU A 202 -21.21 3.90 1.48
N ALA A 203 -21.63 4.55 0.39
CA ALA A 203 -22.11 5.93 0.40
C ALA A 203 -23.29 6.11 1.37
N MET A 204 -24.29 5.22 1.32
CA MET A 204 -25.50 5.34 2.15
C MET A 204 -25.25 5.13 3.65
N ARG A 205 -24.27 4.29 4.02
CA ARG A 205 -23.99 3.95 5.43
C ARG A 205 -22.93 4.82 6.07
N HIS A 206 -21.99 5.34 5.29
CA HIS A 206 -20.78 5.98 5.78
C HIS A 206 -20.54 7.37 5.15
N SER A 207 -21.61 8.12 4.84
CA SER A 207 -21.54 9.44 4.20
C SER A 207 -20.76 10.51 4.99
N ASN A 208 -20.45 10.27 6.26
CA ASN A 208 -19.66 11.17 7.11
C ASN A 208 -18.14 10.91 7.02
N ASP A 209 -17.69 9.89 6.29
CA ASP A 209 -16.26 9.64 6.07
C ASP A 209 -15.71 10.66 5.07
N GLU A 210 -14.84 11.57 5.54
CA GLU A 210 -14.29 12.74 4.81
C GLU A 210 -13.91 12.44 3.35
N TRP A 211 -13.17 11.37 3.10
CA TRP A 211 -12.61 11.03 1.78
C TRP A 211 -13.40 9.98 1.00
N LEU A 212 -14.49 9.46 1.57
CA LEU A 212 -15.18 8.31 0.98
C LEU A 212 -15.93 8.68 -0.31
N ASN A 213 -16.56 9.85 -0.36
CA ASN A 213 -17.27 10.30 -1.57
C ASN A 213 -16.30 10.46 -2.76
N ASP A 214 -15.11 11.00 -2.53
CA ASP A 214 -14.10 11.18 -3.58
C ASP A 214 -13.56 9.83 -4.07
N ALA A 215 -13.28 8.91 -3.14
CA ALA A 215 -12.89 7.55 -3.50
C ALA A 215 -13.98 6.86 -4.33
N ILE A 216 -15.25 6.93 -3.91
CA ILE A 216 -16.37 6.37 -4.66
C ILE A 216 -16.44 6.98 -6.06
N LEU A 217 -16.42 8.31 -6.19
CA LEU A 217 -16.48 8.99 -7.48
C LEU A 217 -15.35 8.56 -8.41
N SER A 218 -14.12 8.45 -7.89
CA SER A 218 -12.96 8.00 -8.66
C SER A 218 -13.08 6.54 -9.12
N SER A 219 -13.75 5.69 -8.34
CA SER A 219 -13.94 4.26 -8.61
C SER A 219 -15.08 3.94 -9.58
N LEU A 220 -15.93 4.91 -9.92
CA LEU A 220 -17.10 4.63 -10.77
C LEU A 220 -16.73 4.45 -12.24
N ALA A 221 -15.66 5.09 -12.71
CA ALA A 221 -15.32 5.13 -14.15
C ALA A 221 -16.61 5.36 -14.98
N ASN A 222 -16.98 4.44 -15.87
CA ASN A 222 -18.17 4.55 -16.74
C ASN A 222 -19.50 4.14 -16.09
N ARG A 223 -19.54 3.91 -14.77
CA ARG A 223 -20.72 3.41 -14.01
C ARG A 223 -21.48 4.50 -13.27
N THR A 224 -21.28 5.76 -13.64
CA THR A 224 -21.84 6.92 -12.93
C THR A 224 -23.37 6.96 -13.02
N GLY A 225 -23.94 6.68 -14.21
CA GLY A 225 -25.40 6.54 -14.40
C GLY A 225 -26.00 5.40 -13.56
N GLU A 226 -25.40 4.20 -13.61
CA GLU A 226 -25.82 3.04 -12.79
C GLU A 226 -25.84 3.38 -11.30
N MET A 227 -24.77 4.01 -10.79
CA MET A 227 -24.68 4.45 -9.41
C MET A 227 -25.78 5.44 -9.04
N LEU A 228 -26.05 6.41 -9.92
CA LEU A 228 -27.11 7.40 -9.68
C LEU A 228 -28.47 6.72 -9.59
N THR A 229 -28.79 5.79 -10.50
CA THR A 229 -30.02 5.01 -10.47
C THR A 229 -30.17 4.26 -9.15
N ILE A 230 -29.13 3.53 -8.71
CA ILE A 230 -29.15 2.77 -7.44
C ILE A 230 -29.40 3.69 -6.23
N LEU A 231 -28.80 4.88 -6.20
CA LEU A 231 -29.00 5.83 -5.09
C LEU A 231 -30.40 6.45 -5.06
N LEU A 232 -31.05 6.59 -6.23
CA LEU A 232 -32.39 7.17 -6.34
C LEU A 232 -33.53 6.17 -6.08
N GLU A 233 -33.28 4.86 -6.20
CA GLU A 233 -34.28 3.82 -5.92
C GLU A 233 -34.83 3.87 -4.47
N LYS A 234 -34.08 4.41 -3.51
CA LYS A 234 -34.49 4.51 -2.10
C LYS A 234 -34.45 5.96 -1.58
N PRO A 235 -35.58 6.69 -1.63
CA PRO A 235 -35.65 8.11 -1.27
C PRO A 235 -35.20 8.43 0.17
N THR A 236 -35.36 7.48 1.09
CA THR A 236 -35.00 7.64 2.51
C THR A 236 -33.50 7.83 2.73
N HIS A 237 -32.65 7.42 1.79
CA HIS A 237 -31.20 7.58 1.88
C HIS A 237 -30.67 8.77 1.07
N ALA A 238 -31.46 9.32 0.14
CA ALA A 238 -31.05 10.39 -0.76
C ALA A 238 -30.62 11.68 -0.02
N SER A 239 -31.19 11.96 1.16
CA SER A 239 -30.78 13.09 1.99
C SER A 239 -29.34 12.96 2.53
N ARG A 240 -28.90 11.74 2.85
CA ARG A 240 -27.57 11.46 3.41
C ARG A 240 -26.46 11.52 2.36
N VAL A 241 -26.78 11.22 1.11
CA VAL A 241 -25.84 11.19 -0.02
C VAL A 241 -26.06 12.36 -0.98
N ARG A 242 -26.73 13.44 -0.54
CA ARG A 242 -27.10 14.57 -1.40
C ARG A 242 -25.91 15.21 -2.10
N ASP A 243 -24.81 15.42 -1.37
CA ASP A 243 -23.57 15.96 -1.94
C ASP A 243 -23.04 15.05 -3.06
N LEU A 244 -22.96 13.74 -2.78
CA LEU A 244 -22.53 12.76 -3.78
C LEU A 244 -23.45 12.75 -5.01
N ILE A 245 -24.78 12.79 -4.83
CA ILE A 245 -25.74 12.88 -5.95
C ILE A 245 -25.47 14.12 -6.80
N GLY A 246 -25.27 15.29 -6.18
CA GLY A 246 -24.94 16.52 -6.91
C GLY A 246 -23.66 16.39 -7.75
N ARG A 247 -22.62 15.78 -7.17
CA ARG A 247 -21.36 15.51 -7.88
C ARG A 247 -21.51 14.49 -9.02
N LEU A 248 -22.34 13.45 -8.83
CA LEU A 248 -22.68 12.47 -9.88
C LEU A 248 -23.39 13.17 -11.05
N CYS A 249 -24.43 13.96 -10.78
CA CYS A 249 -25.14 14.73 -11.81
C CYS A 249 -24.20 15.65 -12.60
N THR A 250 -23.28 16.34 -11.90
CA THR A 250 -22.26 17.19 -12.54
C THR A 250 -21.34 16.38 -13.45
N THR A 251 -20.88 15.23 -12.99
CA THR A 251 -20.00 14.33 -13.76
C THR A 251 -20.68 13.80 -15.01
N ILE A 252 -21.94 13.37 -14.90
CA ILE A 252 -22.75 12.86 -16.02
C ILE A 252 -23.01 13.97 -17.05
N ALA A 253 -23.40 15.17 -16.59
CA ALA A 253 -23.64 16.32 -17.45
C ALA A 253 -22.36 16.73 -18.23
N ALA A 254 -21.20 16.67 -17.58
CA ALA A 254 -19.91 16.97 -18.22
C ALA A 254 -19.53 15.94 -19.30
N ARG A 255 -19.89 14.66 -19.14
CA ARG A 255 -19.58 13.59 -20.10
C ARG A 255 -20.42 13.61 -21.37
N ARG A 256 -21.63 14.19 -21.32
CA ARG A 256 -22.55 14.28 -22.48
C ARG A 256 -22.85 12.94 -23.15
N ASN A 257 -22.91 11.84 -22.38
CA ASN A 257 -23.20 10.50 -22.90
C ASN A 257 -24.64 10.07 -22.55
N ALA A 258 -25.55 10.18 -23.52
CA ALA A 258 -26.95 9.83 -23.32
C ALA A 258 -27.19 8.34 -23.04
N LYS A 259 -26.23 7.46 -23.37
CA LYS A 259 -26.34 6.01 -23.16
C LYS A 259 -26.18 5.57 -21.70
N GLU A 260 -25.81 6.48 -20.79
CA GLU A 260 -25.63 6.13 -19.37
C GLU A 260 -26.95 5.84 -18.62
N PHE A 261 -28.11 6.14 -19.24
CA PHE A 261 -29.45 5.95 -18.64
C PHE A 261 -30.39 5.08 -19.49
N SER A 262 -29.91 4.50 -20.59
CA SER A 262 -30.67 3.64 -21.51
C SER A 262 -30.26 2.19 -21.34
#